data_AF-A0A965JZY5-F1
#
_entry.id   AF-A0A965JZY5-F1
#
_cell.length_a   1.000
_cell.length_b   1.000
_cell.length_c   1.000
_cell.angle_alpha   90.00
_cell.angle_beta   90.00
_cell.angle_gamma   90.00
#
_symmetry.space_group_name_H-M   'P 1'
#
loop_
_entity.id
_entity.type
_entity.pdbx_description
1 polymer ?
#
loop_
_entity_poly.entity_id
_entity_poly.type
_entity_poly.pdbx_seq_one_letter_code
_entity_poly.pdbx_strand_id
1 'polypeptide(L)' 'MFLAVDQYNQKHLLKTKFPRKELLEIFGARSARKIYQDDKSGNIFHVGYYVSGMWFTLYKVSEFRKPN' A
#
# COMPACT_ATOMS: atom_id res chain seq x y z
N MET A 1 -9.51 5.55 -0.70
CA MET A 1 -8.30 6.11 -0.07
C MET A 1 -7.48 4.95 0.46
N PHE A 2 -6.16 5.06 0.42
CA PHE A 2 -5.27 4.03 0.94
C PHE A 2 -4.27 4.65 1.92
N LEU A 3 -3.82 3.87 2.88
CA LEU A 3 -2.67 4.17 3.70
C LEU A 3 -1.54 3.24 3.27
N ALA A 4 -0.43 3.79 2.82
CA ALA A 4 0.80 3.04 2.60
C ALA A 4 1.68 3.15 3.84
N VAL A 5 2.20 2.02 4.32
CA VAL A 5 3.18 1.96 5.40
C VAL A 5 4.48 1.43 4.84
N ASP A 6 5.57 2.17 5.02
CA ASP A 6 6.88 1.77 4.52
C ASP A 6 7.60 0.79 5.48
N GLN A 7 8.75 0.26 5.06
CA GLN A 7 9.58 -0.63 5.87
C GLN A 7 10.16 0.00 7.16
N TYR A 8 10.11 1.32 7.28
CA TYR A 8 10.52 2.09 8.46
C TYR A 8 9.33 2.56 9.29
N ASN A 9 8.13 2.03 9.02
CA ASN A 9 6.87 2.36 9.69
C ASN A 9 6.39 3.81 9.49
N GLN A 10 6.93 4.51 8.47
CA GLN A 10 6.38 5.78 8.02
C GLN A 10 5.07 5.57 7.26
N LYS A 11 4.18 6.55 7.39
CA LYS A 11 2.80 6.48 6.95
C LYS A 11 2.56 7.50 5.84
N HIS A 12 2.10 7.03 4.68
CA HIS A 12 1.75 7.87 3.54
C HIS A 12 0.27 7.72 3.24
N LEU A 13 -0.50 8.78 3.46
CA LEU A 13 -1.91 8.81 3.10
C LEU A 13 -2.05 9.07 1.60
N LEU A 14 -2.54 8.07 0.88
CA LEU A 14 -2.78 8.10 -0.56
C LEU A 14 -4.23 8.49 -0.82
N LYS A 15 -4.43 9.70 -1.35
CA LYS A 15 -5.73 10.37 -1.52
C LYS A 15 -6.54 9.80 -2.67
N THR A 16 -5.90 9.10 -3.61
CA THR A 16 -6.56 8.58 -4.80
C THR A 16 -7.04 7.13 -4.62
N LYS A 17 -7.80 6.64 -5.62
CA LYS A 17 -8.12 5.21 -5.76
C LYS A 17 -7.01 4.40 -6.45
N PHE A 18 -5.92 5.05 -6.87
CA PHE A 18 -4.84 4.47 -7.65
C PHE A 18 -3.52 4.50 -6.87
N PRO A 19 -3.38 3.70 -5.79
CA PRO A 19 -2.27 3.81 -4.85
C PRO A 19 -0.91 3.65 -5.52
N ARG A 20 -0.80 2.79 -6.55
CA ARG A 20 0.43 2.64 -7.34
C ARG A 20 0.86 3.95 -7.99
N LYS A 21 -0.05 4.65 -8.65
CA LYS A 21 0.28 5.87 -9.41
C LYS A 21 0.76 6.97 -8.46
N GLU A 22 0.06 7.13 -7.34
CA GLU A 22 0.40 8.12 -6.33
C GLU A 22 1.74 7.83 -5.65
N LEU A 23 2.05 6.57 -5.35
CA LEU A 23 3.39 6.18 -4.86
C LEU A 23 4.49 6.48 -5.89
N LEU A 24 4.25 6.23 -7.19
CA LEU A 24 5.22 6.57 -8.23
C LEU A 24 5.50 8.08 -8.28
N GLU A 25 4.46 8.90 -8.16
CA GLU A 25 4.57 10.36 -8.16
C GLU A 25 5.31 10.86 -6.92
N ILE A 26 4.94 10.40 -5.72
CA ILE A 26 5.58 10.80 -4.45
C ILE A 26 7.08 10.49 -4.45
N PHE A 27 7.46 9.32 -4.94
CA PHE A 27 8.84 8.83 -4.89
C PHE A 27 9.61 9.04 -6.20
N GLY A 28 9.06 9.82 -7.15
CA GLY A 28 9.72 10.14 -8.43
C GLY A 28 10.10 8.91 -9.26
N ALA A 29 9.35 7.81 -9.12
CA ALA A 29 9.67 6.52 -9.72
C ALA A 29 8.89 6.28 -11.01
N ARG A 30 9.49 5.54 -11.95
CA ARG A 30 8.82 5.18 -13.22
C ARG A 30 8.06 3.86 -13.14
N SER A 31 8.41 2.99 -12.20
CA SER A 31 7.85 1.65 -12.08
C SER A 31 7.75 1.20 -10.63
N ALA A 32 6.84 0.26 -10.41
CA ALA A 32 6.55 -0.37 -9.13
C ALA A 32 6.37 -1.87 -9.37
N ARG A 33 6.88 -2.69 -8.47
CA ARG A 33 6.62 -4.15 -8.45
C ARG A 33 5.56 -4.45 -7.40
N LYS A 34 4.69 -5.42 -7.66
CA LYS A 34 3.71 -5.88 -6.65
C LYS A 34 4.42 -6.71 -5.58
N ILE A 35 3.96 -6.60 -4.35
CA ILE A 35 4.42 -7.40 -3.22
C ILE A 35 3.29 -8.34 -2.82
N TYR A 36 3.61 -9.60 -2.58
CA TYR A 36 2.65 -10.63 -2.21
C TYR A 36 2.98 -11.21 -0.83
N GLN A 37 1.95 -11.66 -0.12
CA GLN A 37 2.07 -12.35 1.16
C GLN A 37 1.23 -13.62 1.13
N ASP A 38 1.81 -14.70 1.62
CA ASP A 38 1.12 -15.98 1.76
C ASP A 38 0.40 -16.03 3.12
N ASP A 39 -0.81 -16.59 3.16
CA ASP A 39 -1.46 -16.96 4.41
C ASP A 39 -1.13 -18.40 4.84
N LYS A 40 -1.54 -18.76 6.05
CA LYS A 40 -1.34 -20.11 6.60
C LYS A 40 -2.08 -21.20 5.82
N SER A 41 -3.02 -20.83 4.96
CA SER A 41 -3.81 -21.73 4.11
C SER A 41 -3.19 -21.88 2.72
N GLY A 42 -2.06 -21.21 2.43
CA GLY A 42 -1.37 -21.24 1.14
C GLY A 42 -1.95 -20.27 0.10
N ASN A 43 -2.86 -19.38 0.48
CA ASN A 43 -3.37 -18.35 -0.43
C ASN A 43 -2.37 -17.21 -0.55
N ILE A 44 -2.24 -16.65 -1.75
CA ILE A 44 -1.32 -15.55 -2.06
C ILE A 44 -2.11 -14.25 -2.22
N PHE A 45 -1.81 -13.25 -1.39
CA PHE A 45 -2.48 -11.94 -1.42
C PHE A 45 -1.56 -10.85 -1.91
N HIS A 46 -2.05 -9.98 -2.79
CA HIS A 46 -1.35 -8.73 -3.13
C HIS A 46 -1.47 -7.75 -1.96
N VAL A 47 -0.37 -7.44 -1.30
CA VAL A 47 -0.35 -6.62 -0.07
C VAL A 47 0.26 -5.23 -0.26
N GLY A 48 0.89 -4.96 -1.40
CA GLY A 48 1.60 -3.69 -1.55
C GLY A 48 2.46 -3.54 -2.79
N TYR A 49 3.36 -2.57 -2.76
CA TYR A 49 4.26 -2.25 -3.86
C TYR A 49 5.69 -2.03 -3.38
N TYR A 50 6.65 -2.48 -4.18
CA TYR A 50 8.05 -2.10 -4.06
C TYR A 50 8.33 -0.98 -5.07
N VAL A 51 8.77 0.17 -4.58
CA VAL A 51 9.00 1.40 -5.36
C VAL A 51 10.32 2.00 -4.95
N SER A 52 11.25 2.17 -5.91
CA SER A 52 12.53 2.87 -5.71
C SER A 52 13.33 2.44 -4.47
N GLY A 53 13.47 1.14 -4.22
CA GLY A 53 14.22 0.66 -3.05
C GLY A 53 13.38 0.48 -1.78
N MET A 54 12.11 0.86 -1.79
CA MET A 54 11.25 0.84 -0.61
C MET A 54 10.08 -0.11 -0.77
N TRP A 55 9.82 -0.88 0.29
CA TRP A 55 8.62 -1.69 0.45
C TRP A 55 7.49 -0.82 1.03
N PHE A 56 6.32 -0.84 0.38
CA PHE A 56 5.08 -0.22 0.88
C PHE A 56 3.96 -1.26 1.02
N THR A 57 3.49 -1.48 2.24
CA THR A 57 2.29 -2.27 2.52
C THR A 57 1.05 -1.36 2.46
N LEU A 58 -0.01 -1.81 1.79
CA LEU A 58 -1.23 -1.02 1.57
C LEU A 58 -2.37 -1.46 2.48
N TYR A 59 -3.02 -0.48 3.09
CA TYR A 59 -4.24 -0.63 3.84
C TYR A 59 -5.34 0.18 3.17
N LYS A 60 -6.48 -0.45 2.88
CA LYS A 60 -7.66 0.26 2.39
C LYS A 60 -8.27 1.02 3.57
N VAL A 61 -8.34 2.34 3.46
CA VAL A 61 -8.98 3.17 4.49
C VAL A 61 -10.46 3.27 4.19
N SER A 62 -11.28 2.99 5.20
CA SER A 62 -12.74 3.11 5.16
C SER A 62 -13.22 4.04 6.27
N GLU A 63 -14.44 4.57 6.10
CA GLU A 63 -15.10 5.34 7.15
C GLU A 63 -15.21 4.54 8.45
N PHE A 64 -14.98 5.22 9.57
CA PHE A 64 -15.30 4.67 10.88
C PHE A 64 -16.79 4.91 11.15
N ARG A 65 -17.56 3.83 11.27
CA ARG A 65 -18.97 3.87 11.70
C ARG A 65 -19.10 3.07 12.98
N LYS A 66 -19.47 3.73 14.08
CA LYS A 66 -19.79 3.07 15.34
C LYS A 66 -21.30 3.00 15.48
N PRO A 67 -21.92 1.82 15.62
CA PRO A 67 -23.32 1.74 16.01
C PRO A 67 -23.49 2.33 17.41
N ASN A 68 -24.56 3.11 17.60
CA ASN A 68 -24.94 3.63 18.92
C ASN A 68 -25.29 2.49 19.87
#